data_AF-A0A939E239-F1
#
_entry.id   AF-A0A939E239-F1
#
_cell.length_a   1.000
_cell.length_b   1.000
_cell.length_c   1.000
_cell.angle_alpha   90.00
_cell.angle_beta   90.00
_cell.angle_gamma   90.00
#
_symmetry.space_group_name_H-M   'P 1'
#
loop_
_entity.id
_entity.type
_entity.pdbx_description
1 polymer ?
#
loop_
_entity_poly.entity_id
_entity_poly.type
_entity_poly.pdbx_seq_one_letter_code
_entity_poly.pdbx_strand_id
1 'polypeptide(L)'
;MAAPTFTDPSKDDADTTLPEKSTFALDSTKFNEKDVTAVVDPTTGAVTVTSGTDATQGPVTIPVIVTYPDGSTDTVDVPVTISPLADADGDGIPDDKDPDADGDGVSNADEKIVG
;
A
#
# COMPACT_ATOMS: atom_id res chain seq x y z
N MET A 1 29.39 -10.63 -30.70
CA MET A 1 28.41 -10.77 -29.60
C MET A 1 27.38 -9.68 -29.82
N ALA A 2 26.17 -10.05 -30.25
CA ALA A 2 25.09 -9.07 -30.43
C ALA A 2 24.30 -9.00 -29.12
N ALA A 3 24.20 -7.81 -28.54
CA ALA A 3 23.33 -7.55 -27.40
C ALA A 3 21.86 -7.58 -27.86
N PRO A 4 20.92 -8.14 -27.09
CA PRO A 4 19.51 -7.96 -27.39
C PRO A 4 19.15 -6.49 -27.16
N THR A 5 18.36 -5.93 -28.08
CA THR A 5 17.84 -4.56 -27.99
C THR A 5 16.44 -4.60 -27.39
N PHE A 6 16.23 -3.86 -26.31
CA PHE A 6 14.88 -3.53 -25.85
C PHE A 6 14.35 -2.39 -26.73
N THR A 7 13.69 -2.74 -27.83
CA THR A 7 12.86 -1.79 -28.56
C THR A 7 11.44 -1.91 -28.02
N ASP A 8 11.01 -0.92 -27.25
CA ASP A 8 9.61 -0.64 -26.95
C ASP A 8 9.04 0.21 -28.10
N PRO A 9 8.11 -0.32 -28.91
CA PRO A 9 7.41 0.47 -29.90
C PRO A 9 5.91 0.34 -29.63
N SER A 10 5.44 0.66 -28.42
CA SER A 10 4.01 0.88 -28.15
C SER A 10 3.08 -0.30 -28.51
N LYS A 11 2.91 -1.21 -27.54
CA LYS A 11 1.83 -2.21 -27.39
C LYS A 11 1.84 -3.43 -28.33
N ASP A 12 1.30 -4.52 -27.77
CA ASP A 12 1.14 -5.87 -28.28
C ASP A 12 2.39 -6.75 -28.25
N ASP A 13 2.69 -7.36 -27.09
CA ASP A 13 2.92 -8.81 -26.97
C ASP A 13 3.17 -9.19 -25.49
N ALA A 14 2.33 -10.08 -25.00
CA ALA A 14 2.26 -10.53 -23.62
C ALA A 14 3.34 -11.57 -23.30
N ASP A 15 4.58 -11.12 -23.10
CA ASP A 15 5.63 -11.95 -22.47
C ASP A 15 6.38 -11.13 -21.40
N THR A 16 5.61 -10.73 -20.39
CA THR A 16 6.02 -10.05 -19.16
C THR A 16 6.74 -11.02 -18.20
N THR A 17 7.70 -11.81 -18.69
CA THR A 17 8.53 -12.59 -17.79
C THR A 17 9.54 -11.66 -17.14
N LEU A 18 9.29 -11.31 -15.87
CA LEU A 18 10.28 -10.67 -15.03
C LEU A 18 11.57 -11.51 -15.10
N PRO A 19 12.74 -10.93 -15.43
CA PRO A 19 13.95 -11.71 -15.58
C PRO A 19 14.25 -12.47 -14.29
N GLU A 20 14.59 -13.75 -14.42
CA GLU A 20 14.90 -14.59 -13.26
C GLU A 20 16.00 -13.92 -12.42
N LYS A 21 15.76 -13.81 -11.11
CA LYS A 21 16.61 -13.14 -10.09
C LYS A 21 16.47 -11.62 -9.98
N SER A 22 15.48 -10.98 -10.60
CA SER A 22 15.12 -9.63 -10.19
C SER A 22 14.76 -9.59 -8.71
N THR A 23 15.15 -8.53 -8.02
CA THR A 23 14.76 -8.27 -6.63
C THR A 23 13.92 -7.01 -6.52
N PHE A 24 13.05 -6.99 -5.52
CA PHE A 24 12.13 -5.89 -5.25
C PHE A 24 12.41 -5.25 -3.89
N ALA A 25 12.21 -3.95 -3.79
CA ALA A 25 12.32 -3.23 -2.52
C ALA A 25 11.39 -2.02 -2.50
N LEU A 26 10.94 -1.63 -1.31
CA LEU A 26 10.28 -0.34 -1.12
C LEU A 26 11.32 0.79 -1.21
N ASP A 27 11.03 1.86 -1.95
CA ASP A 27 11.78 3.11 -1.84
C ASP A 27 11.31 3.89 -0.61
N SER A 28 11.86 3.55 0.55
CA SER A 28 11.55 4.21 1.82
C SER A 28 11.95 5.69 1.87
N THR A 29 12.71 6.18 0.89
CA THR A 29 13.06 7.60 0.80
C THR A 29 11.94 8.44 0.19
N LYS A 30 11.06 7.80 -0.59
CA LYS A 30 9.91 8.41 -1.26
C LYS A 30 8.57 8.04 -0.63
N PHE A 31 8.53 6.98 0.17
CA PHE A 31 7.33 6.59 0.92
C PHE A 31 7.37 7.18 2.35
N ASN A 32 6.51 8.16 2.63
CA ASN A 32 6.48 8.88 3.91
C ASN A 32 5.06 9.13 4.45
N GLU A 33 4.14 8.21 4.16
CA GLU A 33 2.76 8.31 4.60
C GLU A 33 2.63 8.10 6.11
N LYS A 34 1.90 9.00 6.78
CA LYS A 34 1.66 8.92 8.22
C LYS A 34 0.80 7.69 8.52
N ASP A 35 1.24 6.88 9.49
CA ASP A 35 0.49 5.72 9.99
C ASP A 35 0.17 4.66 8.91
N VAL A 36 0.91 4.68 7.79
CA VAL A 36 0.84 3.66 6.74
C VAL A 36 2.17 2.94 6.66
N THR A 37 2.11 1.61 6.68
CA THR A 37 3.27 0.74 6.48
C THR A 37 3.12 0.01 5.17
N ALA A 38 4.11 0.11 4.29
CA ALA A 38 4.22 -0.70 3.08
C ALA A 38 5.39 -1.68 3.23
N VAL A 39 5.16 -2.94 2.86
CA VAL A 39 6.19 -3.99 2.82
C VAL A 39 6.17 -4.61 1.44
N VAL A 40 7.35 -4.78 0.84
CA VAL A 40 7.51 -5.41 -0.48
C VAL A 40 8.26 -6.72 -0.29
N ASP A 41 7.70 -7.81 -0.78
CA ASP A 41 8.40 -9.10 -0.83
C ASP A 41 9.52 -9.02 -1.88
N PRO A 42 10.79 -9.23 -1.50
CA PRO A 42 11.92 -8.97 -2.37
C PRO A 42 12.07 -9.97 -3.52
N THR A 43 11.34 -11.08 -3.49
CA THR A 43 11.40 -12.15 -4.48
C THR A 43 10.23 -12.14 -5.44
N THR A 44 9.04 -11.81 -4.96
CA THR A 44 7.79 -11.84 -5.74
C THR A 44 7.31 -10.45 -6.14
N GLY A 45 7.78 -9.41 -5.46
CA GLY A 45 7.27 -8.05 -5.62
C GLY A 45 5.88 -7.83 -5.01
N ALA A 46 5.36 -8.79 -4.24
CA ALA A 46 4.09 -8.64 -3.56
C ALA A 46 4.15 -7.47 -2.57
N VAL A 47 3.26 -6.50 -2.73
CA VAL A 47 3.16 -5.33 -1.86
C VAL A 47 2.06 -5.59 -0.83
N THR A 48 2.41 -5.50 0.45
CA THR A 48 1.48 -5.53 1.57
C THR A 48 1.40 -4.13 2.18
N VAL A 49 0.19 -3.59 2.29
CA VAL A 49 -0.06 -2.25 2.84
C VAL A 49 -0.93 -2.39 4.08
N THR A 50 -0.50 -1.76 5.16
CA THR A 50 -1.26 -1.70 6.41
C THR A 50 -1.41 -0.23 6.79
N SER A 51 -2.64 0.25 6.87
CA SER A 51 -2.98 1.54 7.46
C SER A 51 -3.38 1.34 8.92
N GLY A 52 -2.90 2.20 9.81
CA GLY A 52 -3.46 2.29 11.16
C GLY A 52 -4.58 3.32 11.24
N THR A 53 -5.00 3.63 12.47
CA THR A 53 -6.19 4.46 12.78
C THR A 53 -6.01 5.91 12.36
N ASP A 54 -4.77 6.40 12.38
CA ASP A 54 -4.41 7.80 12.13
C ASP A 54 -3.95 8.06 10.68
N ALA A 55 -4.12 7.07 9.81
CA ALA A 55 -3.64 7.12 8.44
C ALA A 55 -4.38 8.21 7.64
N THR A 56 -3.61 8.99 6.89
CA THR A 56 -4.20 9.99 5.99
C THR A 56 -5.02 9.27 4.91
N GLN A 57 -6.31 9.56 4.86
CA GLN A 57 -7.20 9.03 3.83
C GLN A 57 -6.89 9.65 2.47
N GLY A 58 -7.03 8.87 1.40
CA GLY A 58 -6.87 9.34 0.04
C GLY A 58 -5.88 8.53 -0.81
N PRO A 59 -5.55 9.04 -2.01
CA PRO A 59 -4.63 8.37 -2.92
C PRO A 59 -3.20 8.46 -2.38
N VAL A 60 -2.53 7.31 -2.34
CA VAL A 60 -1.15 7.15 -1.93
C VAL A 60 -0.40 6.43 -3.04
N THR A 61 0.87 6.76 -3.22
CA THR A 61 1.73 6.09 -4.19
C THR A 61 2.83 5.34 -3.46
N ILE A 62 2.96 4.05 -3.73
CA ILE A 62 4.01 3.19 -3.16
C ILE A 62 5.10 2.99 -4.24
N PRO A 63 6.27 3.62 -4.08
CA PRO A 63 7.37 3.46 -5.02
C PRO A 63 8.13 2.15 -4.74
N VAL A 64 8.12 1.25 -5.71
CA VAL A 64 8.81 -0.04 -5.66
C VAL A 64 10.04 0.00 -6.57
N ILE A 65 11.21 -0.26 -6.02
CA ILE A 65 12.45 -0.40 -6.76
C ILE A 65 12.57 -1.85 -7.24
N VAL A 66 12.77 -2.01 -8.55
CA VAL A 66 13.11 -3.28 -9.18
C VAL A 66 14.59 -3.26 -9.50
N THR A 67 15.36 -4.21 -9.00
CA THR A 67 16.77 -4.39 -9.35
C THR A 67 16.89 -5.63 -10.22
N TYR A 68 17.44 -5.46 -11.42
CA TYR A 68 17.59 -6.52 -12.40
C TYR A 68 18.96 -7.22 -12.26
N PRO A 69 19.12 -8.44 -12.80
CA PRO A 69 20.38 -9.18 -12.72
C PRO A 69 21.57 -8.50 -13.42
N ASP A 70 21.31 -7.58 -14.37
CA ASP A 70 22.33 -6.78 -15.05
C ASP A 70 22.83 -5.60 -14.19
N GLY A 71 22.24 -5.39 -13.02
CA GLY A 71 22.53 -4.30 -12.11
C GLY A 71 21.76 -3.01 -12.40
N SER A 72 20.94 -2.98 -13.46
CA SER A 72 20.04 -1.88 -13.74
C SER A 72 18.92 -1.82 -12.70
N THR A 73 18.34 -0.64 -12.49
CA THR A 73 17.22 -0.42 -11.57
C THR A 73 16.10 0.36 -12.22
N ASP A 74 14.86 -0.04 -11.95
CA ASP A 74 13.67 0.73 -12.27
C ASP A 74 12.91 1.09 -10.99
N THR A 75 12.13 2.17 -11.05
CA THR A 75 11.15 2.52 -10.02
C THR A 75 9.76 2.45 -10.59
N VAL A 76 8.89 1.68 -9.95
CA VAL A 76 7.49 1.50 -10.32
C VAL A 76 6.61 2.11 -9.24
N ASP A 77 5.77 3.05 -9.63
CA ASP A 77 4.81 3.71 -8.74
C ASP A 77 3.50 2.91 -8.70
N VAL A 78 3.18 2.35 -7.53
CA VAL A 78 1.95 1.58 -7.31
C VAL A 78 0.90 2.49 -6.65
N PRO A 79 -0.17 2.89 -7.36
CA PRO A 79 -1.23 3.70 -6.78
C PRO A 79 -2.10 2.83 -5.88
N VAL A 80 -2.28 3.27 -4.64
CA VAL A 80 -3.21 2.69 -3.67
C VAL A 80 -4.13 3.79 -3.13
N THR A 81 -5.26 3.42 -2.53
CA THR A 81 -6.17 4.39 -1.91
C THR A 81 -6.49 3.91 -0.51
N ILE A 82 -6.15 4.73 0.47
CA ILE A 82 -6.54 4.51 1.87
C ILE A 82 -7.97 5.01 2.02
N SER A 83 -8.88 4.09 2.32
CA SER A 83 -10.29 4.41 2.57
C SER A 83 -10.53 4.70 4.05
N PRO A 84 -11.52 5.53 4.41
CA PRO A 84 -11.96 5.67 5.79
C PRO A 84 -12.30 4.31 6.38
N LEU A 85 -11.87 4.09 7.61
CA LEU A 85 -12.54 3.12 8.48
C LEU A 85 -13.91 3.70 8.87
N ALA A 86 -14.87 2.85 9.19
CA ALA A 86 -16.15 3.34 9.72
C ALA A 86 -15.88 4.10 11.01
N ASP A 87 -16.40 5.31 11.10
CA ASP A 87 -16.19 6.31 12.16
C ASP A 87 -17.50 7.10 12.19
N ALA A 88 -18.43 6.66 13.04
CA ALA A 88 -19.82 7.08 13.05
C ALA A 88 -20.04 8.42 13.77
N ASP A 89 -19.19 8.77 14.73
CA ASP A 89 -19.24 10.04 15.45
C ASP A 89 -18.23 11.09 14.94
N GLY A 90 -17.25 10.68 14.14
CA GLY A 90 -16.26 11.54 13.50
C GLY A 90 -15.14 12.01 14.45
N ASP A 91 -14.91 11.31 15.56
CA ASP A 91 -13.87 11.66 16.54
C ASP A 91 -12.45 11.21 16.11
N GLY A 92 -12.36 10.43 15.02
CA GLY A 92 -11.11 9.90 14.45
C GLY A 92 -10.71 8.54 14.99
N ILE A 93 -11.55 7.89 15.80
CA ILE A 93 -11.40 6.51 16.23
C ILE A 93 -12.32 5.64 15.38
N PRO A 94 -11.81 4.57 14.75
CA PRO A 94 -12.67 3.64 14.02
C PRO A 94 -13.71 2.97 14.92
N ASP A 95 -14.97 2.81 14.46
CA ASP A 95 -16.10 2.20 15.18
C ASP A 95 -15.74 0.87 15.88
N ASP A 96 -14.84 0.07 15.30
CA ASP A 96 -14.43 -1.23 15.85
C ASP A 96 -13.48 -1.11 17.06
N LYS A 97 -12.88 0.07 17.24
CA LYS A 97 -11.97 0.44 18.32
C LYS A 97 -12.49 1.57 19.19
N ASP A 98 -13.58 2.18 18.78
CA ASP A 98 -14.24 3.25 19.49
C ASP A 98 -14.97 2.71 20.72
N PRO A 99 -14.69 3.23 21.94
CA PRO A 99 -15.51 2.95 23.11
C PRO A 99 -16.94 3.50 23.02
N ASP A 100 -17.22 4.51 22.20
CA ASP A 100 -18.47 5.28 22.08
C ASP A 100 -18.70 5.64 20.59
N ALA A 101 -19.02 4.63 19.75
CA ALA A 101 -18.94 4.76 18.29
C ALA A 101 -19.91 5.81 17.69
N ASP A 102 -20.96 6.18 18.40
CA ASP A 102 -21.93 7.19 17.92
C ASP A 102 -21.84 8.53 18.66
N GLY A 103 -20.90 8.66 19.60
CA GLY A 103 -20.55 9.90 20.29
C GLY A 103 -21.69 10.46 21.12
N ASP A 104 -22.62 9.62 21.57
CA ASP A 104 -23.79 10.04 22.34
C ASP A 104 -23.51 10.15 23.86
N GLY A 105 -22.31 9.72 24.27
CA GLY A 105 -21.84 9.73 25.65
C GLY A 105 -22.12 8.44 26.42
N VAL A 106 -22.66 7.41 25.77
CA VAL A 106 -22.86 6.06 26.29
C VAL A 106 -21.88 5.12 25.59
N SER A 107 -21.09 4.37 26.36
CA SER A 107 -20.15 3.46 25.73
C SER A 107 -20.87 2.33 24.98
N ASN A 108 -20.28 1.85 23.88
CA ASN A 108 -20.72 0.67 23.12
C ASN A 108 -20.96 -0.57 24.04
N ALA A 109 -20.20 -0.67 25.15
CA ALA A 109 -20.37 -1.72 26.14
C ALA A 109 -21.65 -1.55 26.97
N ASP A 110 -22.02 -0.31 27.27
CA ASP A 110 -23.21 0.09 28.02
C ASP A 110 -24.48 0.09 27.14
N GLU A 111 -24.37 0.36 25.84
CA GLU A 111 -25.50 0.22 24.92
C GLU A 111 -25.92 -1.23 24.72
N LYS A 112 -24.95 -2.14 24.63
CA LYS A 112 -25.20 -3.58 24.46
C LYS A 112 -25.98 -4.22 25.63
N ILE A 113 -25.95 -3.61 26.81
CA ILE A 113 -26.72 -4.05 27.99
C ILE A 113 -28.11 -3.39 28.08
N VAL A 114 -28.37 -2.34 27.29
CA VAL A 114 -29.67 -1.65 27.22
C VAL A 114 -30.56 -2.15 26.07
N GLY A 115 -30.03 -3.00 25.19
CA GLY A 115 -30.76 -3.69 24.11
C GLY A 115 -31.78 -4.74 24.56
#